data_AF-A0A7V2JJW6-F1
#
_entry.id   AF-A0A7V2JJW6-F1
#
_cell.length_a   1.000
_cell.length_b   1.000
_cell.length_c   1.000
_cell.angle_alpha   90.00
_cell.angle_beta   90.00
_cell.angle_gamma   90.00
#
_symmetry.space_group_name_H-M   'P 1'
#
loop_
_entity.id
_entity.type
_entity.pdbx_description
1 polymer ?
#
loop_
_entity_poly.entity_id
_entity_poly.type
_entity_poly.pdbx_seq_one_letter_code
_entity_poly.pdbx_strand_id
1 'polypeptide(L)' 'MSAQTRDQYQELAKRLATAKHVVVSTGAGISRESGVPTFREADGLWNKFRPEELANVDAFLANPKLV' A
#
# COMPACT_ATOMS: atom_id res chain seq x y z
N MET A 1 23.25 1.52 -0.81
CA MET A 1 22.65 2.51 0.11
C MET A 1 23.57 3.71 0.18
N SER A 2 23.05 4.92 -0.08
CA SER A 2 23.85 6.15 0.03
C SER A 2 24.09 6.49 1.51
N ALA A 3 25.13 7.28 1.80
CA ALA A 3 25.39 7.79 3.15
C ALA A 3 24.17 8.54 3.70
N GLN A 4 23.52 9.34 2.85
CA GLN A 4 22.30 10.08 3.18
C GLN A 4 21.14 9.18 3.66
N THR A 5 20.91 8.03 3.02
CA THR A 5 19.86 7.08 3.45
C THR A 5 20.17 6.47 4.83
N ARG A 6 21.45 6.20 5.11
CA ARG A 6 21.86 5.67 6.41
C ARG A 6 21.60 6.69 7.52
N ASP A 7 21.91 7.96 7.27
CA ASP A 7 21.68 9.05 8.23
C ASP A 7 20.18 9.23 8.52
N GLN A 8 19.32 9.13 7.48
CA GLN A 8 17.87 9.17 7.62
C GLN A 8 17.32 8.05 8.53
N TYR A 9 17.82 6.83 8.39
CA TYR A 9 17.39 5.70 9.24
C TYR A 9 17.84 5.85 10.68
N GLN A 10 19.07 6.34 10.91
CA GLN A 10 19.55 6.62 12.27
C GLN A 10 18.71 7.70 12.95
N GLU A 11 18.34 8.75 12.23
CA GLU A 11 17.47 9.80 12.75
C GLU A 11 16.06 9.29 13.05
N LEU A 12 15.48 8.48 12.16
CA LEU A 12 14.18 7.84 12.41
C LEU A 12 14.22 6.96 13.68
N ALA A 13 15.26 6.14 13.84
CA ALA A 13 15.42 5.28 15.01
C ALA A 13 15.48 6.07 16.31
N LYS A 14 16.20 7.21 16.33
CA LYS A 14 16.26 8.10 17.50
C LYS A 14 14.89 8.67 17.86
N ARG A 15 14.12 9.10 16.87
CA ARG A 15 12.76 9.62 17.07
C ARG A 15 11.82 8.55 17.60
N LEU A 16 11.86 7.35 17.02
CA LEU A 16 11.06 6.22 17.48
C LEU A 16 11.40 5.78 18.91
N ALA A 17 12.68 5.82 19.29
CA ALA A 17 13.14 5.43 20.64
C ALA A 17 12.57 6.31 21.77
N THR A 18 12.14 7.54 21.46
CA THR A 18 11.63 8.51 22.46
C THR A 18 10.14 8.83 22.26
N ALA A 19 9.53 8.33 21.18
CA ALA A 19 8.12 8.56 20.90
C ALA A 19 7.23 7.85 21.93
N LYS A 20 6.29 8.59 22.51
CA LYS A 20 5.31 8.02 23.45
C LYS A 20 4.14 7.35 22.73
N HIS A 21 3.81 7.84 21.54
CA HIS A 21 2.72 7.33 20.69
C HIS A 21 3.17 7.37 19.23
N VAL A 22 3.07 6.24 18.54
CA VAL A 22 3.42 6.10 17.13
C VAL A 22 2.19 5.63 16.37
N VAL A 23 1.92 6.28 15.24
CA VAL A 23 0.88 5.87 14.29
C VAL A 23 1.58 5.57 12.98
N VAL A 24 1.28 4.42 12.39
CA VAL A 24 1.79 4.02 11.08
C VAL A 24 0.60 3.96 10.13
N SER A 25 0.64 4.78 9.09
CA SER A 25 -0.32 4.73 7.99
C SER A 25 0.31 3.94 6.85
N THR A 26 -0.28 2.81 6.49
CA THR A 26 0.20 1.93 5.42
C THR A 26 -0.80 1.88 4.27
N GLY A 27 -0.35 1.41 3.11
CA GLY A 27 -1.21 1.10 1.96
C GLY A 27 -0.98 -0.33 1.49
N ALA A 28 -1.64 -0.72 0.40
CA ALA A 28 -1.60 -2.09 -0.14
C ALA A 28 -0.18 -2.62 -0.40
N GLY A 29 0.79 -1.73 -0.68
CA GLY A 29 2.19 -2.11 -0.92
C GLY A 29 2.82 -2.92 0.23
N ILE A 30 2.41 -2.70 1.48
CA ILE A 30 2.95 -3.48 2.61
C ILE A 30 2.59 -4.98 2.53
N SER A 31 1.53 -5.33 1.80
CA SER A 31 1.06 -6.70 1.67
C SER A 31 1.63 -7.43 0.45
N ARG A 32 2.34 -6.73 -0.45
CA ARG A 32 2.92 -7.30 -1.68
C ARG A 32 3.84 -8.48 -1.38
N GLU A 33 4.73 -8.30 -0.39
CA GLU A 33 5.70 -9.33 0.00
C GLU A 33 5.05 -10.55 0.66
N SER A 34 3.78 -10.44 1.07
CA SER A 34 2.96 -11.56 1.54
C SER A 34 2.16 -12.26 0.43
N GLY A 35 2.37 -11.86 -0.83
CA GLY A 35 1.68 -12.43 -2.00
C GLY A 35 0.27 -11.87 -2.25
N VAL A 36 -0.14 -10.83 -1.53
CA VAL A 36 -1.41 -10.13 -1.80
C VAL A 36 -1.19 -9.16 -2.97
N PRO A 37 -1.92 -9.31 -4.09
CA PRO A 37 -1.80 -8.39 -5.22
C PRO A 37 -2.15 -6.96 -4.80
N THR A 38 -1.40 -6.00 -5.32
CA THR A 38 -1.71 -4.58 -5.12
C THR A 38 -2.54 -4.05 -6.28
N PHE A 39 -3.13 -2.88 -6.07
CA PHE A 39 -4.00 -2.27 -7.07
C PHE A 39 -3.21 -1.53 -8.18
N ARG A 40 -2.16 -0.79 -7.81
CA ARG A 40 -1.56 0.28 -8.64
C ARG A 40 -0.13 0.03 -9.12
N GLU A 41 0.55 -1.02 -8.67
CA GLU A 41 1.92 -1.30 -9.12
C GLU A 41 1.94 -1.79 -10.58
N ALA A 42 3.12 -1.98 -11.16
CA ALA A 42 3.28 -2.32 -12.58
C ALA A 42 2.56 -3.62 -12.99
N ASP A 43 2.42 -4.57 -12.07
CA ASP A 43 1.68 -5.83 -12.19
C ASP A 43 0.34 -5.80 -11.43
N GLY A 44 -0.08 -4.63 -10.97
CA GLY A 44 -1.28 -4.41 -10.17
C GLY A 44 -2.59 -4.64 -10.93
N LEU A 45 -3.68 -4.78 -10.18
CA LEU A 45 -5.01 -5.10 -10.71
C LEU A 45 -5.52 -4.08 -11.73
N TRP A 46 -5.16 -2.80 -11.61
CA TRP A 46 -5.60 -1.75 -12.53
C TRP A 46 -4.96 -1.81 -13.93
N ASN A 47 -3.94 -2.64 -14.12
CA ASN A 47 -3.43 -2.94 -15.46
C ASN A 47 -4.27 -4.01 -16.16
N LYS A 48 -5.13 -4.72 -15.42
CA LYS A 48 -5.98 -5.81 -15.92
C LYS A 48 -7.46 -5.42 -15.98
N PHE A 49 -7.91 -4.57 -15.06
CA PHE A 49 -9.29 -4.14 -14.91
C PHE A 49 -9.37 -2.63 -14.79
N ARG A 50 -10.46 -2.03 -15.27
CA ARG A 50 -10.72 -0.62 -15.02
C ARG A 50 -11.18 -0.43 -13.57
N PRO A 51 -10.64 0.55 -12.82
CA PRO A 51 -11.08 0.80 -11.44
C PRO A 51 -12.59 1.01 -11.32
N GLU A 52 -13.22 1.64 -12.32
CA GLU A 52 -14.67 1.88 -12.34
C GLU A 52 -15.50 0.61 -12.58
N GLU A 53 -14.87 -0.53 -12.85
CA GLU A 53 -15.56 -1.81 -12.97
C GLU A 53 -15.53 -2.61 -11.66
N LEU A 54 -14.65 -2.25 -10.72
CA LEU A 54 -14.43 -3.02 -9.49
C LEU A 54 -14.57 -2.20 -8.19
N ALA A 55 -14.32 -0.90 -8.21
CA ALA A 55 -14.20 -0.08 -7.01
C ALA A 55 -15.40 0.86 -6.78
N ASN A 56 -16.61 0.45 -7.17
CA ASN A 56 -17.82 1.19 -6.86
C ASN A 56 -19.02 0.28 -6.61
N VAL A 57 -20.00 0.83 -5.88
CA VAL A 57 -21.20 0.10 -5.43
C VAL A 57 -22.06 -0.30 -6.62
N ASP A 58 -22.22 0.54 -7.64
CA ASP A 58 -23.05 0.24 -8.80
C ASP A 58 -22.51 -0.96 -9.60
N ALA A 59 -21.18 -1.07 -9.73
CA ALA A 59 -20.50 -2.20 -10.35
C ALA A 59 -20.67 -3.49 -9.53
N PHE A 60 -20.58 -3.41 -8.20
CA PHE A 60 -20.88 -4.56 -7.33
C PHE A 60 -22.34 -5.00 -7.47
N LEU A 61 -23.30 -4.07 -7.50
CA LEU A 61 -24.72 -4.40 -7.68
C LEU A 61 -24.99 -5.01 -9.07
N ALA A 62 -24.30 -4.54 -10.10
CA ALA A 62 -24.43 -5.06 -11.46
C ALA A 62 -23.80 -6.45 -11.62
N ASN A 63 -22.66 -6.72 -10.99
CA ASN A 63 -21.98 -8.01 -11.08
C ASN A 63 -21.17 -8.37 -9.80
N PRO A 64 -21.83 -8.87 -8.74
CA PRO A 64 -21.19 -9.18 -7.46
C PRO A 64 -20.33 -10.45 -7.47
N LYS A 65 -20.23 -11.16 -8.61
CA LYS A 65 -19.29 -12.27 -8.77
C LYS A 65 -17.94 -11.82 -9.30
N LEU A 66 -17.91 -10.67 -9.96
CA LEU A 66 -16.70 -10.06 -10.50
C LEU A 66 -16.05 -9.13 -9.48
N VAL A 67 -16.86 -8.43 -8.68
CA VAL A 67 -16.46 -7.52 -7.60
C VAL A 67 -16.61 -8.21 -6.25
#